data_AF-A0A2N2WHP8-F1
#
_entry.id   AF-A0A2N2WHP8-F1
#
_cell.length_a   1.000
_cell.length_b   1.000
_cell.length_c   1.000
_cell.angle_alpha   90.00
_cell.angle_beta   90.00
_cell.angle_gamma   90.00
#
_symmetry.space_group_name_H-M   'P 1'
#
loop_
_entity.id
_entity.type
_entity.pdbx_description
1 polymer ?
#
loop_
_entity_poly.entity_id
_entity_poly.type
_entity_poly.pdbx_seq_one_letter_code
_entity_poly.pdbx_strand_id
1 'polypeptide(L)'
;MWLPLLIERLNYVDMQKEGLKLTAEEIYSVNHSSLKDAIIQFGNGCTGEMISSQGLLLTNHHCGYGSIQSHSTIDHDYLTDGFWAMSLDEELPNEGLTARFLVRIEDVSQTIL
;
A
#
# COMPACT_ATOMS: atom_id res chain seq x y z
N MET A 1 2.80 9.11 14.56
CA MET A 1 3.28 8.11 13.58
C MET A 1 4.27 7.23 14.29
N TRP A 2 4.05 5.92 14.30
CA TRP A 2 4.81 4.95 15.10
C TRP A 2 5.54 3.98 14.19
N LEU A 3 6.71 3.48 14.62
CA LEU A 3 7.41 2.44 13.89
C LEU A 3 6.68 1.10 14.10
N PRO A 4 6.22 0.40 13.04
CA PRO A 4 5.52 -0.88 13.18
C PRO A 4 6.35 -1.94 13.93
N LEU A 5 7.69 -1.91 13.76
CA LEU A 5 8.63 -2.77 14.49
C LEU A 5 8.52 -2.66 16.02
N LEU A 6 8.01 -1.54 16.54
CA LEU A 6 7.94 -1.25 17.98
C LEU A 6 6.50 -1.31 18.53
N ILE A 7 5.54 -1.80 17.74
CA ILE A 7 4.12 -1.71 18.08
C ILE A 7 3.77 -2.38 19.41
N GLU A 8 4.32 -3.58 19.65
CA GLU A 8 4.12 -4.35 20.88
C GLU A 8 4.60 -3.57 22.11
N ARG A 9 5.75 -2.91 22.01
CA ARG A 9 6.40 -2.21 23.11
C ARG A 9 5.76 -0.86 23.44
N LEU A 10 5.29 -0.12 22.44
CA LEU A 10 4.96 1.31 22.60
C LEU A 10 3.47 1.63 22.60
N ASN A 11 2.67 0.98 21.75
CA ASN A 11 1.33 1.46 21.41
C ASN A 11 0.23 0.44 21.62
N TYR A 12 0.58 -0.84 21.57
CA TYR A 12 -0.38 -1.93 21.53
C TYR A 12 -1.37 -1.93 22.70
N VAL A 13 -0.89 -1.62 23.92
CA VAL A 13 -1.74 -1.54 25.13
C VAL A 13 -2.84 -0.50 24.98
N ASP A 14 -2.53 0.68 24.44
CA ASP A 14 -3.52 1.73 24.26
C ASP A 14 -4.44 1.42 23.07
N MET A 15 -3.92 0.85 21.98
CA MET A 15 -4.75 0.40 20.85
C MET A 15 -5.82 -0.63 21.29
N GLN A 16 -5.45 -1.56 22.18
CA GLN A 16 -6.38 -2.55 22.75
C GLN A 16 -7.45 -1.89 23.64
N LYS A 17 -7.09 -0.89 24.45
CA LYS A 17 -8.05 -0.10 25.24
C LYS A 17 -9.06 0.63 24.35
N GLU A 18 -8.61 1.11 23.19
CA GLU A 18 -9.45 1.76 22.16
C GLU A 18 -10.23 0.75 21.29
N GLY A 19 -10.16 -0.55 21.61
CA GLY A 19 -11.02 -1.57 21.01
C GLY A 19 -10.41 -2.38 19.88
N LEU A 20 -9.13 -2.18 19.55
CA LEU A 20 -8.40 -3.05 18.62
C LEU A 20 -8.53 -4.52 19.08
N LYS A 21 -8.75 -5.44 18.12
CA LYS A 21 -8.85 -6.88 18.38
C LYS A 21 -7.71 -7.70 17.79
N LEU A 22 -6.92 -7.11 16.90
CA LEU A 22 -5.71 -7.72 16.36
C LEU A 22 -4.61 -7.73 17.40
N THR A 23 -3.77 -8.73 17.33
CA THR A 23 -2.49 -8.82 18.04
C THR A 23 -1.43 -7.92 17.40
N ALA A 24 -0.35 -7.65 18.13
CA ALA A 24 0.80 -6.93 17.60
C ALA A 24 1.42 -7.64 16.39
N GLU A 25 1.53 -8.98 16.46
CA GLU A 25 2.09 -9.82 15.39
C GLU A 25 1.20 -9.88 14.14
N GLU A 26 -0.13 -9.83 14.29
CA GLU A 26 -1.06 -9.70 13.15
C GLU A 26 -0.91 -8.35 12.44
N ILE A 27 -0.40 -7.31 13.11
CA ILE A 27 -0.13 -6.01 12.48
C ILE A 27 1.25 -6.04 11.82
N TYR A 28 2.31 -6.39 12.56
CA TYR A 28 3.67 -6.47 12.05
C TYR A 28 4.38 -7.73 12.57
N SER A 29 4.82 -8.58 11.64
CA SER A 29 5.71 -9.71 11.94
C SER A 29 6.79 -9.83 10.87
N VAL A 30 7.98 -10.30 11.28
CA VAL A 30 9.06 -10.69 10.35
C VAL A 30 9.09 -12.19 10.09
N ASN A 31 8.37 -12.98 10.89
CA ASN A 31 8.44 -14.44 10.89
C ASN A 31 7.27 -15.10 10.15
N HIS A 32 6.12 -14.43 10.08
CA HIS A 32 4.93 -14.90 9.39
C HIS A 32 4.22 -13.72 8.71
N SER A 33 3.20 -14.01 7.91
CA SER A 33 2.39 -12.97 7.28
C SER A 33 1.71 -12.07 8.31
N SER A 34 1.61 -10.78 8.01
CA SER A 34 0.87 -9.81 8.83
C SER A 34 0.23 -8.73 7.94
N LEU A 35 -0.52 -7.79 8.53
CA LEU A 35 -1.12 -6.68 7.78
C LEU A 35 -0.10 -5.87 6.97
N LYS A 36 1.16 -5.81 7.40
CA LYS A 36 2.23 -5.12 6.65
C LYS A 36 2.33 -5.59 5.20
N ASP A 37 2.03 -6.87 4.94
CA ASP A 37 2.21 -7.47 3.63
C ASP A 37 1.13 -7.03 2.63
N ALA A 38 0.01 -6.50 3.13
CA ALA A 38 -1.05 -5.94 2.31
C ALA A 38 -0.90 -4.43 2.10
N ILE A 39 -0.05 -3.73 2.85
CA ILE A 39 0.14 -2.28 2.75
C ILE A 39 1.41 -1.97 1.97
N ILE A 40 1.29 -1.18 0.91
CA ILE A 40 2.41 -0.88 0.03
C ILE A 40 2.69 0.61 -0.07
N GLN A 41 3.93 0.93 -0.42
CA GLN A 41 4.24 2.22 -1.03
C GLN A 41 3.84 2.17 -2.51
N PHE A 42 2.90 3.02 -2.89
CA PHE A 42 2.43 3.15 -4.27
C PHE A 42 3.08 4.38 -4.93
N GLY A 43 3.77 4.16 -6.04
CA GLY A 43 4.55 5.17 -6.73
C GLY A 43 5.59 5.83 -5.80
N ASN A 44 5.71 7.15 -5.89
CA ASN A 44 6.66 7.93 -5.11
C ASN A 44 5.97 8.91 -4.13
N GLY A 45 5.16 8.38 -3.21
CA GLY A 45 4.63 9.19 -2.11
C GLY A 45 3.23 8.82 -1.61
N CYS A 46 2.55 7.85 -2.23
CA CYS A 46 1.24 7.39 -1.80
C CYS A 46 1.31 6.02 -1.12
N THR A 47 0.23 5.70 -0.42
CA THR A 47 -0.05 4.36 0.12
C THR A 47 -1.06 3.68 -0.80
N GLY A 48 -0.97 2.36 -0.90
CA GLY A 48 -2.04 1.52 -1.42
C GLY A 48 -2.17 0.24 -0.61
N GLU A 49 -3.26 -0.48 -0.83
CA GLU A 49 -3.57 -1.70 -0.13
C GLU A 49 -4.02 -2.82 -1.07
N MET A 50 -3.51 -4.02 -0.83
CA MET A 50 -3.90 -5.23 -1.56
C MET A 50 -5.23 -5.72 -1.01
N ILE A 51 -6.20 -5.97 -1.90
CA ILE A 51 -7.55 -6.40 -1.52
C ILE A 51 -7.98 -7.72 -2.16
N SER A 52 -7.13 -8.34 -2.99
CA SER A 52 -7.38 -9.66 -3.57
C SER A 52 -6.13 -10.53 -3.60
N SER A 53 -6.32 -11.85 -3.62
CA SER A 53 -5.25 -12.83 -3.80
C SER A 53 -4.63 -12.83 -5.20
N GLN A 54 -5.21 -12.07 -6.13
CA GLN A 54 -4.72 -11.93 -7.51
C GLN A 54 -3.98 -10.60 -7.74
N GLY A 55 -3.77 -9.81 -6.68
CA GLY A 55 -2.97 -8.60 -6.78
C GLY A 55 -3.75 -7.31 -7.04
N LEU A 56 -5.07 -7.30 -6.83
CA LEU A 56 -5.87 -6.07 -6.93
C LEU A 56 -5.49 -5.11 -5.80
N LEU A 57 -5.17 -3.88 -6.19
CA LEU A 57 -4.76 -2.81 -5.28
C LEU A 57 -5.77 -1.67 -5.30
N LEU A 58 -6.04 -1.11 -4.11
CA LEU A 58 -6.72 0.17 -3.98
C LEU A 58 -5.75 1.29 -3.57
N THR A 59 -6.01 2.49 -4.07
CA THR A 59 -5.38 3.74 -3.65
C THR A 59 -6.34 4.89 -3.93
N ASN A 60 -5.96 6.13 -3.61
CA ASN A 60 -6.79 7.29 -3.89
C ASN A 60 -6.73 7.69 -5.36
N HIS A 61 -7.81 8.31 -5.85
CA HIS A 61 -7.88 8.89 -7.18
C HIS A 61 -6.72 9.85 -7.47
N HIS A 62 -6.38 10.74 -6.52
CA HIS A 62 -5.27 11.70 -6.71
C HIS A 62 -3.89 11.03 -6.79
N CYS A 63 -3.74 9.82 -6.24
CA CYS A 63 -2.51 9.03 -6.35
C CYS A 63 -2.37 8.38 -7.73
N GLY A 64 -3.49 7.95 -8.32
CA GLY A 64 -3.55 7.44 -9.70
C GLY A 64 -3.70 8.53 -10.77
N TYR A 65 -3.84 9.80 -10.39
CA TYR A 65 -4.22 10.87 -11.32
C TYR A 65 -3.24 11.04 -12.48
N GLY A 66 -1.93 10.95 -12.22
CA GLY A 66 -0.92 11.01 -13.27
C GLY A 66 -1.05 9.87 -14.29
N SER A 67 -1.33 8.66 -13.80
CA SER A 67 -1.61 7.49 -14.64
C SER A 67 -2.87 7.68 -15.48
N ILE A 68 -3.97 8.09 -14.85
CA ILE A 68 -5.24 8.35 -15.55
C ILE A 68 -5.02 9.41 -16.64
N GLN A 69 -4.42 10.54 -16.28
CA GLN A 69 -4.13 11.64 -17.20
C GLN A 69 -3.23 11.22 -18.37
N SER A 70 -2.26 10.33 -18.14
CA SER A 70 -1.37 9.85 -19.22
C SER A 70 -2.07 8.97 -20.26
N HIS A 71 -3.17 8.32 -19.87
CA HIS A 71 -3.99 7.51 -20.77
C HIS A 71 -5.18 8.28 -21.36
N SER A 72 -5.54 9.42 -20.80
CA SER A 72 -6.63 10.25 -21.32
C SER A 72 -6.26 10.94 -22.63
N THR A 73 -7.22 10.98 -23.55
CA THR A 73 -7.16 11.69 -24.83
C THR A 73 -8.47 12.44 -25.06
N ILE A 74 -8.57 13.20 -26.17
CA ILE A 74 -9.85 13.84 -26.55
C ILE A 74 -10.92 12.77 -26.86
N ASP A 75 -10.53 11.66 -27.48
CA ASP A 75 -11.46 10.58 -27.85
C ASP A 75 -11.81 9.68 -26.65
N HIS A 76 -10.93 9.62 -25.64
CA HIS A 76 -11.09 8.79 -24.45
C HIS A 76 -10.72 9.60 -23.20
N ASP A 77 -11.68 10.36 -22.67
CA ASP A 77 -11.44 11.25 -21.53
C ASP A 77 -11.67 10.54 -20.18
N TYR A 78 -10.71 9.71 -19.78
CA TYR A 78 -10.78 8.99 -18.49
C TYR A 78 -10.74 9.90 -17.26
N LEU A 79 -10.34 11.18 -17.41
CA LEU A 79 -10.36 12.12 -16.29
C LEU A 79 -11.79 12.58 -15.99
N THR A 80 -12.61 12.75 -17.03
CA THR A 80 -14.01 13.16 -16.91
C THR A 80 -14.94 11.97 -16.70
N ASP A 81 -14.77 10.92 -17.51
CA ASP A 81 -15.74 9.82 -17.61
C ASP A 81 -15.38 8.62 -16.71
N GLY A 82 -14.15 8.59 -16.20
CA GLY A 82 -13.59 7.45 -15.49
C GLY A 82 -13.17 6.31 -16.43
N PHE A 83 -12.62 5.25 -15.83
CA PHE A 83 -12.17 4.06 -16.55
C PHE A 83 -12.49 2.80 -15.74
N TRP A 84 -13.00 1.78 -16.41
CA TRP A 84 -13.36 0.49 -15.82
C TRP A 84 -12.92 -0.63 -16.77
N ALA A 85 -11.87 -1.36 -16.42
CA ALA A 85 -11.47 -2.56 -17.14
C ALA A 85 -12.45 -3.69 -16.81
N MET A 86 -13.09 -4.26 -17.83
CA MET A 86 -14.07 -5.34 -17.67
C MET A 86 -13.41 -6.73 -17.72
N SER A 87 -12.12 -6.78 -18.03
CA SER A 87 -11.28 -7.98 -18.14
C SER A 87 -9.81 -7.63 -17.80
N LEU A 88 -8.98 -8.65 -17.54
CA LEU A 88 -7.56 -8.44 -17.22
C LEU A 88 -6.75 -7.89 -18.39
N ASP A 89 -7.14 -8.21 -19.63
CA ASP A 89 -6.51 -7.71 -20.85
C ASP A 89 -6.85 -6.25 -21.16
N GLU A 90 -7.91 -5.72 -20.54
CA GLU A 90 -8.26 -4.31 -20.62
C GLU A 90 -7.48 -3.44 -19.61
N GLU A 91 -6.77 -4.02 -18.64
CA GLU A 91 -5.96 -3.25 -17.68
C GLU A 91 -4.82 -2.50 -18.38
N LEU A 92 -4.69 -1.19 -18.09
CA LEU A 92 -3.74 -0.32 -18.79
C LEU A 92 -2.34 -0.36 -18.15
N PRO A 93 -1.27 -0.68 -18.92
CA PRO A 93 0.09 -0.69 -18.40
C PRO A 93 0.61 0.74 -18.17
N ASN A 94 1.23 0.95 -17.01
CA ASN A 94 1.78 2.24 -16.60
C ASN A 94 3.31 2.17 -16.49
N GLU A 95 4.03 2.69 -17.48
CA GLU A 95 5.49 2.65 -17.50
C GLU A 95 6.10 3.47 -16.34
N GLY A 96 7.03 2.86 -15.62
CA GLY A 96 7.74 3.50 -14.50
C GLY A 96 6.93 3.59 -13.18
N LEU A 97 5.65 3.23 -13.17
CA LEU A 97 4.88 3.11 -11.93
C LEU A 97 5.36 1.90 -11.13
N THR A 98 5.62 2.09 -9.83
CA THR A 98 6.12 1.02 -8.95
C THR A 98 5.21 0.80 -7.75
N ALA A 99 5.12 -0.45 -7.31
CA ALA A 99 4.52 -0.86 -6.05
C ALA A 99 5.59 -1.54 -5.18
N ARG A 100 5.80 -1.08 -3.95
CA ARG A 100 6.89 -1.59 -3.07
C ARG A 100 6.33 -2.13 -1.77
N PHE A 101 6.69 -3.38 -1.48
CA PHE A 101 6.33 -4.07 -0.24
C PHE A 101 7.44 -3.91 0.81
N LEU A 102 7.04 -3.73 2.07
CA LEU A 102 7.95 -3.75 3.21
C LEU A 102 8.22 -5.20 3.64
N VAL A 103 9.42 -5.71 3.33
CA VAL A 103 9.83 -7.06 3.75
C VAL A 103 10.18 -7.09 5.24
N ARG A 104 11.09 -6.22 5.68
CA ARG A 104 11.51 -6.10 7.09
C ARG A 104 12.02 -4.70 7.40
N ILE A 105 11.97 -4.34 8.67
CA ILE A 105 12.65 -3.19 9.26
C ILE A 105 13.80 -3.71 10.13
N GLU A 106 14.98 -3.12 9.98
CA GLU A 106 16.20 -3.54 10.67
C GLU A 106 16.92 -2.30 11.24
N ASP A 107 17.37 -2.37 12.49
CA ASP A 107 18.17 -1.31 13.10
C ASP A 107 19.64 -1.47 12.70
N VAL A 108 20.13 -0.55 11.88
CA VAL A 108 21.50 -0.53 11.37
C VAL A 108 22.33 0.62 11.98
N SER A 109 21.87 1.23 13.07
CA SER A 109 22.50 2.42 13.66
C SER A 109 24.00 2.24 13.93
N GLN A 110 24.39 1.09 14.49
CA GLN A 110 25.80 0.78 14.77
C GLN A 110 26.64 0.49 13.52
N THR A 111 26.02 0.15 12.40
CA THR A 111 26.74 -0.13 11.13
C THR A 111 27.04 1.16 10.37
N ILE A 112 26.25 2.21 10.60
CA ILE A 112 26.34 3.49 9.88
C ILE A 112 27.17 4.53 10.64
N LEU A 113 27.19 4.48 11.98
CA LEU A 113 27.99 5.35 12.86
C LEU A 113 29.42 4.83 13.04
#